data_AF-A0A381VZX4-F1
#
_entry.id   AF-A0A381VZX4-F1
#
_cell.length_a   1.000
_cell.length_b   1.000
_cell.length_c   1.000
_cell.angle_alpha   90.00
_cell.angle_beta   90.00
_cell.angle_gamma   90.00
#
_symmetry.space_group_name_H-M   'P 1'
#
loop_
_entity.id
_entity.type
_entity.pdbx_description
1 polymer ?
#
loop_
_entity_poly.entity_id
_entity_poly.type
_entity_poly.pdbx_seq_one_letter_code
_entity_poly.pdbx_strand_id
1 'polypeptide(L)' 'MLTGEFLRDSAQRSPERIALVDGDRRMSYGELDAYANRFAHA' A
#
# COMPACT_ATOMS: atom_id res chain seq x y z
N MET A 1 -12.58 -11.15 4.77
CA MET A 1 -11.69 -10.00 4.55
C MET A 1 -10.27 -10.54 4.49
N LEU A 2 -9.63 -10.58 3.33
CA LEU A 2 -8.29 -11.20 3.15
C LEU A 2 -7.28 -10.28 2.45
N THR A 3 -7.67 -9.06 2.06
CA THR A 3 -6.82 -8.16 1.27
C THR A 3 -5.90 -7.28 2.12
N GLY A 4 -6.30 -6.91 3.35
CA GLY A 4 -5.52 -6.00 4.20
C GLY A 4 -4.18 -6.58 4.66
N GLU A 5 -4.17 -7.81 5.17
CA GLU A 5 -2.92 -8.43 5.66
C GLU A 5 -1.89 -8.63 4.55
N PHE A 6 -2.31 -9.06 3.36
CA PHE A 6 -1.41 -9.23 2.22
C PHE A 6 -0.69 -7.93 1.84
N LEU A 7 -1.41 -6.81 1.85
CA LEU A 7 -0.83 -5.49 1.56
C LEU A 7 0.20 -5.11 2.62
N ARG A 8 -0.09 -5.37 3.89
CA ARG A 8 0.79 -5.04 5.02
C ARG A 8 2.08 -5.87 5.01
N ASP A 9 1.96 -7.17 4.76
CA ASP A 9 3.12 -8.06 4.61
C ASP A 9 3.99 -7.68 3.41
N SER A 10 3.36 -7.30 2.30
CA SER A 10 4.07 -6.82 1.11
C SER A 10 4.79 -5.50 1.38
N ALA A 11 4.15 -4.57 2.11
CA ALA A 11 4.76 -3.30 2.51
C ALA A 11 5.96 -3.50 3.46
N GLN A 12 5.93 -4.53 4.32
CA GLN A 12 7.09 -4.85 5.17
C GLN A 12 8.22 -5.54 4.41
N ARG A 13 7.90 -6.47 3.49
CA ARG A 13 8.91 -7.26 2.77
C ARG A 13 9.53 -6.51 1.59
N SER A 14 8.78 -5.63 0.94
CA SER A 14 9.21 -4.93 -0.28
C SER A 14 8.48 -3.58 -0.42
N PRO A 15 8.76 -2.62 0.47
CA PRO A 15 8.05 -1.34 0.51
C PRO A 15 8.14 -0.55 -0.79
N GLU A 16 9.25 -0.64 -1.51
CA GLU A 16 9.52 0.06 -2.77
C GLU A 16 8.82 -0.55 -4.01
N ARG A 17 8.26 -1.77 -3.89
CA ARG A 17 7.63 -2.45 -5.03
C ARG A 17 6.30 -1.77 -5.36
N ILE A 18 6.03 -1.57 -6.65
CA ILE A 18 4.78 -0.93 -7.10
C ILE A 18 3.58 -1.84 -6.80
N ALA A 19 2.60 -1.30 -6.08
CA ALA A 19 1.37 -1.97 -5.66
C ALA A 19 0.13 -1.49 -6.43
N LEU A 20 0.12 -0.22 -6.84
CA LEU A 20 -0.98 0.38 -7.59
C LEU A 20 -0.45 1.21 -8.76
N VAL A 21 -1.08 1.05 -9.92
CA VAL A 21 -0.89 1.91 -11.10
C VAL A 21 -2.26 2.44 -11.51
N ASP A 22 -2.36 3.76 -11.60
CA ASP A 22 -3.57 4.51 -11.95
C ASP A 22 -3.17 5.59 -12.96
N GLY A 23 -3.24 5.22 -14.25
CA GLY A 23 -2.65 6.02 -15.33
C GLY A 23 -1.14 6.20 -15.14
N ASP A 24 -0.69 7.46 -15.07
CA ASP A 24 0.71 7.79 -14.81
C ASP A 24 1.11 7.66 -13.34
N ARG A 25 0.13 7.67 -12.44
CA ARG A 25 0.37 7.57 -11.01
C ARG A 25 0.76 6.15 -10.66
N ARG A 26 1.92 6.02 -10.03
CA ARG A 26 2.44 4.78 -9.49
C ARG A 26 2.61 4.95 -8.00
N MET A 27 2.22 3.93 -7.26
CA MET A 27 2.31 3.95 -5.80
C MET A 27 2.87 2.61 -5.33
N SER A 28 3.89 2.70 -4.50
CA SER A 28 4.55 1.55 -3.88
C SER A 28 3.70 0.95 -2.75
N TYR A 29 4.03 -0.26 -2.29
CA TYR A 29 3.35 -0.86 -1.14
C TYR A 29 3.49 -0.01 0.12
N GLY A 30 4.66 0.57 0.36
CA GLY A 30 4.89 1.45 1.52
C GLY A 30 4.05 2.73 1.46
N GLU A 31 3.97 3.36 0.28
CA GLU A 31 3.13 4.55 0.09
C GLU A 31 1.63 4.24 0.21
N LEU A 32 1.20 3.09 -0.32
CA LEU A 32 -0.19 2.63 -0.22
C LEU A 32 -0.58 2.37 1.25
N ASP A 33 0.28 1.72 2.03
CA ASP A 33 0.04 1.46 3.46
C ASP A 33 -0.03 2.76 4.27
N ALA A 34 0.93 3.68 4.05
CA ALA A 34 0.92 4.99 4.70
C ALA A 34 -0.33 5.80 4.35
N TYR A 35 -0.76 5.77 3.09
CA TYR A 35 -2.00 6.42 2.64
C TYR A 35 -3.21 5.80 3.33
N ALA A 36 -3.34 4.46 3.35
CA ALA A 36 -4.44 3.76 4.02
C ALA A 36 -4.51 4.07 5.53
N ASN A 37 -3.36 4.08 6.22
CA ASN A 37 -3.28 4.41 7.64
C ASN A 37 -3.75 5.84 7.93
N ARG A 38 -3.53 6.80 7.01
CA ARG A 38 -4.03 8.17 7.15
C ARG A 38 -5.56 8.26 7.12
N PHE A 39 -6.23 7.44 6.31
CA PHE A 39 -7.70 7.41 6.26
C PHE A 39 -8.32 6.63 7.42
N ALA A 40 -7.60 5.64 7.96
CA ALA A 40 -8.06 4.87 9.11
C ALA A 40 -8.00 5.64 10.45
N HIS A 41 -7.17 6.70 10.51
CA HIS A 41 -7.01 7.57 11.68
C HIS A 41 -7.85 8.86 11.62
N ALA A 42 -8.80 8.98 10.68
CA ALA A 42 -9.71 10.11 10.54
C ALA A 42 -11.05 9.90 11.27
#